data_AF-A0A0R0D8U0-F1
#
_entry.id   AF-A0A0R0D8U0-F1
#
_cell.length_a   1.000
_cell.length_b   1.000
_cell.length_c   1.000
_cell.angle_alpha   90.00
_cell.angle_beta   90.00
_cell.angle_gamma   90.00
#
_symmetry.space_group_name_H-M   'P 1'
#
loop_
_entity.id
_entity.type
_entity.pdbx_description
1 polymer ?
#
loop_
_entity_poly.entity_id
_entity_poly.type
_entity_poly.pdbx_seq_one_letter_code
_entity_poly.pdbx_strand_id
1 'polypeptide(L)'
;MATKRQRGNTWHYTVRRTKLLPQPIYLSFESEAEGDEYVRRLEALLDRGIVPEELANTKAAAKDLRAQVSEYRSVQHVSVDDNKLLPVVLARLPIGITLPELTFTWATAWVSSMKRDQNLAPSTIRHHVGALSRALDWLAAHGAVPLNPLRLLPRGYSTYTPDDVIAVSKIEGAIKADVERDRRLEPGEEDRIRAILAGAKPEGRQRPLELRHSEALTLLFDMALESAMRMREMYTLERSQIDLERRTIFLSKTKNGSKRQVPMSSVLVAKLTAYGGGSELRQFPWWDGNPDKKALAKITSQLSRQFDRIFQAAGCNDLNFHDMRHEATSRLYERTTLSDLKIASITGHRDPRQLKRYANLRASTLADHLW
;
A
#
# COMPACT_ATOMS: atom_id res chain seq x y z
N MET A 1 -20.67 -34.83 -17.11
CA MET A 1 -20.51 -35.71 -18.27
C MET A 1 -21.49 -35.27 -19.34
N ALA A 2 -20.97 -35.02 -20.52
CA ALA A 2 -21.77 -34.67 -21.68
C ALA A 2 -22.61 -35.86 -22.16
N THR A 3 -23.80 -35.59 -22.70
CA THR A 3 -24.61 -36.60 -23.38
C THR A 3 -24.53 -36.39 -24.89
N LYS A 4 -24.42 -37.46 -25.66
CA LYS A 4 -24.43 -37.41 -27.14
C LYS A 4 -25.62 -38.16 -27.72
N ARG A 5 -26.09 -37.73 -28.89
CA ARG A 5 -27.15 -38.38 -29.68
C ARG A 5 -26.95 -38.13 -31.17
N GLN A 6 -27.30 -39.09 -32.01
CA GLN A 6 -27.29 -38.93 -33.47
C GLN A 6 -28.67 -38.48 -33.96
N ARG A 7 -28.72 -37.51 -34.87
CA ARG A 7 -29.94 -37.11 -35.59
C ARG A 7 -29.61 -36.93 -37.06
N GLY A 8 -30.16 -37.80 -37.91
CA GLY A 8 -29.78 -37.85 -39.32
C GLY A 8 -28.28 -38.12 -39.45
N ASN A 9 -27.59 -37.29 -40.25
CA ASN A 9 -26.15 -37.41 -40.49
C ASN A 9 -25.30 -36.54 -39.54
N THR A 10 -25.87 -36.03 -38.44
CA THR A 10 -25.21 -35.09 -37.53
C THR A 10 -25.24 -35.57 -36.09
N TRP A 11 -24.09 -35.54 -35.43
CA TRP A 11 -23.90 -35.85 -34.02
C TRP A 11 -24.14 -34.63 -33.16
N HIS A 12 -24.98 -34.76 -32.14
CA HIS A 12 -25.34 -33.68 -31.24
C HIS A 12 -24.87 -33.99 -29.82
N TYR A 13 -24.20 -33.03 -29.20
CA TYR A 13 -23.70 -33.12 -27.83
C TYR A 13 -24.40 -32.12 -26.94
N THR A 14 -24.65 -32.50 -25.69
CA THR A 14 -25.19 -31.64 -24.66
C THR A 14 -24.27 -31.69 -23.44
N VAL A 15 -23.59 -30.58 -23.14
CA VAL A 15 -22.69 -30.45 -21.99
C VAL A 15 -23.41 -29.72 -20.87
N ARG A 16 -23.54 -30.36 -19.71
CA ARG A 16 -24.21 -29.79 -18.53
C ARG A 16 -23.20 -29.63 -17.40
N ARG A 17 -22.97 -28.39 -16.96
CA ARG A 17 -22.17 -28.07 -15.76
C ARG A 17 -22.86 -26.97 -14.96
N THR A 18 -23.84 -27.36 -14.16
CA THR A 18 -24.75 -26.45 -13.41
C THR A 18 -24.04 -25.43 -12.51
N LYS A 19 -22.78 -25.68 -12.13
CA LYS A 19 -21.95 -24.76 -11.31
C LYS A 19 -21.07 -23.81 -12.12
N LEU A 20 -20.86 -24.06 -13.41
CA LEU A 20 -19.91 -23.34 -14.27
C LEU A 20 -20.56 -22.73 -15.52
N LEU A 21 -21.65 -23.32 -16.01
CA LEU A 21 -22.38 -22.89 -17.18
C LEU A 21 -23.78 -22.44 -16.78
N PRO A 22 -24.25 -21.26 -17.21
CA PRO A 22 -25.59 -20.77 -16.89
C PRO A 22 -26.69 -21.61 -17.55
N GLN A 23 -26.40 -22.25 -18.69
CA GLN A 23 -27.29 -23.18 -19.39
C GLN A 23 -26.49 -24.35 -19.98
N PRO A 24 -27.13 -25.48 -20.33
CA PRO A 24 -26.50 -26.53 -21.09
C PRO A 24 -25.96 -26.02 -22.43
N ILE A 25 -24.74 -26.41 -22.79
CA ILE A 25 -24.17 -26.12 -24.10
C ILE A 25 -24.62 -27.21 -25.06
N TYR A 26 -25.07 -26.82 -26.25
CA TYR A 26 -25.45 -27.70 -27.33
C TYR A 26 -24.46 -27.54 -28.49
N LEU A 27 -23.84 -28.63 -28.91
CA LEU A 27 -22.86 -28.65 -30.01
C LEU A 27 -23.30 -29.70 -31.05
N SER A 28 -22.92 -29.48 -32.31
CA SER A 28 -23.21 -30.42 -33.39
C SER A 28 -21.98 -30.61 -34.28
N PHE A 29 -21.73 -31.85 -34.71
CA PHE A 29 -20.60 -32.24 -35.55
C PHE A 29 -21.06 -33.22 -36.62
N GLU A 30 -20.42 -33.22 -37.78
CA GLU A 30 -20.66 -34.22 -38.83
C GLU A 30 -20.01 -35.57 -38.48
N SER A 31 -18.86 -35.52 -37.80
CA SER A 31 -18.11 -36.70 -37.34
C SER A 31 -18.26 -36.93 -35.84
N GLU A 32 -18.52 -38.19 -35.45
CA GLU A 32 -18.57 -38.60 -34.04
C GLU A 32 -17.20 -38.45 -33.36
N ALA A 33 -16.12 -38.83 -34.06
CA ALA A 33 -14.78 -38.79 -33.53
C ALA A 33 -14.33 -37.36 -33.23
N GLU A 34 -14.67 -36.43 -34.13
CA GLU A 34 -14.40 -35.00 -33.95
C GLU A 34 -15.17 -34.43 -32.75
N GLY A 35 -16.46 -34.75 -32.64
CA GLY A 35 -17.29 -34.31 -31.53
C GLY A 35 -16.84 -34.86 -30.18
N ASP A 36 -16.48 -36.15 -30.12
CA ASP A 36 -15.96 -36.79 -28.90
C ASP A 36 -14.64 -36.14 -28.45
N GLU A 37 -13.74 -35.86 -29.40
CA GLU A 37 -12.48 -35.21 -29.10
C GLU A 37 -12.68 -33.76 -28.60
N TYR A 38 -13.52 -32.98 -29.28
CA TYR A 38 -13.81 -31.61 -28.88
C TYR A 38 -14.42 -31.57 -27.48
N VAL A 39 -15.45 -32.39 -27.23
CA VAL A 39 -16.16 -32.41 -25.94
C VAL A 39 -15.25 -32.88 -24.81
N ARG A 40 -14.34 -33.83 -25.06
CA ARG A 40 -13.33 -34.23 -24.07
C ARG A 40 -12.39 -33.08 -23.70
N ARG A 41 -11.91 -32.29 -24.67
CA ARG A 41 -11.08 -31.10 -24.38
C ARG A 41 -11.87 -30.04 -23.62
N LEU A 42 -13.13 -29.81 -24.02
CA LEU A 42 -14.02 -28.88 -23.35
C LEU A 42 -14.31 -29.30 -21.90
N GLU A 43 -14.64 -30.57 -21.65
CA GLU A 43 -14.84 -31.06 -20.27
C GLU A 43 -13.58 -30.93 -19.43
N ALA A 44 -12.38 -31.15 -19.99
CA ALA A 44 -11.12 -30.95 -19.27
C ALA A 44 -10.86 -29.48 -18.89
N LEU A 45 -11.26 -28.53 -19.73
CA LEU A 45 -11.20 -27.09 -19.40
C LEU A 45 -12.22 -26.73 -18.32
N LEU A 46 -13.45 -27.22 -18.45
CA LEU A 46 -14.51 -27.00 -17.47
C LEU A 46 -14.17 -27.63 -16.11
N ASP A 47 -13.55 -28.81 -16.07
CA ASP A 47 -13.09 -29.45 -14.83
C ASP A 47 -12.00 -28.62 -14.12
N ARG A 48 -11.29 -27.75 -14.86
CA ARG A 48 -10.33 -26.77 -14.33
C ARG A 48 -10.97 -25.39 -14.05
N GLY A 49 -12.28 -25.25 -14.25
CA GLY A 49 -13.02 -23.99 -14.07
C GLY A 49 -12.84 -22.98 -15.21
N ILE A 50 -12.20 -23.36 -16.32
CA ILE A 50 -11.97 -22.48 -17.46
C ILE A 50 -13.13 -22.64 -18.44
N VAL A 51 -13.92 -21.58 -18.61
CA VAL A 51 -15.00 -21.52 -19.61
C VAL A 51 -14.47 -20.79 -20.85
N PRO A 52 -14.45 -21.44 -22.04
CA PRO A 52 -14.07 -20.77 -23.27
C PRO A 52 -14.95 -19.54 -23.55
N GLU A 53 -14.34 -18.46 -24.04
CA GLU A 53 -14.98 -17.16 -24.24
C GLU A 53 -16.24 -17.24 -25.13
N GLU A 54 -16.18 -18.07 -26.16
CA GLU A 54 -17.29 -18.36 -27.09
C GLU A 54 -18.52 -18.95 -26.37
N LEU A 55 -18.32 -19.61 -25.23
CA LEU A 55 -19.36 -20.35 -24.48
C LEU A 55 -19.81 -19.60 -23.23
N ALA A 56 -19.06 -18.57 -22.79
CA ALA A 56 -19.34 -17.79 -21.60
C ALA A 56 -20.57 -16.85 -21.75
N ASN A 57 -21.04 -16.63 -22.98
CA ASN A 57 -21.93 -15.52 -23.32
C ASN A 57 -23.42 -15.87 -23.46
N THR A 58 -23.96 -16.72 -22.58
CA THR A 58 -25.41 -17.01 -22.52
C THR A 58 -26.07 -16.41 -21.28
N LYS A 59 -26.42 -15.12 -21.39
CA LYS A 59 -27.53 -14.38 -20.73
C LYS A 59 -28.12 -14.95 -19.42
N ALA A 60 -27.32 -15.16 -18.38
CA ALA A 60 -27.76 -14.90 -17.02
C ALA A 60 -27.54 -13.40 -16.76
N ALA A 61 -28.50 -12.70 -16.16
CA ALA A 61 -28.48 -11.24 -15.98
C ALA A 61 -27.06 -10.77 -15.61
N ALA A 62 -26.41 -10.09 -16.56
CA ALA A 62 -25.00 -9.76 -16.46
C ALA A 62 -24.84 -8.74 -15.32
N LYS A 63 -24.48 -9.23 -14.13
CA LYS A 63 -24.38 -8.40 -12.94
C LYS A 63 -23.29 -7.38 -13.15
N ASP A 64 -23.60 -6.10 -12.95
CA ASP A 64 -22.63 -5.02 -13.04
C ASP A 64 -21.59 -5.12 -11.90
N LEU A 65 -20.32 -4.95 -12.23
CA LEU A 65 -19.22 -5.07 -11.26
C LEU A 65 -19.33 -4.02 -10.15
N ARG A 66 -19.74 -2.78 -10.44
CA ARG A 66 -19.79 -1.72 -9.42
C ARG A 66 -20.86 -2.01 -8.39
N ALA A 67 -22.05 -2.45 -8.83
CA ALA A 67 -23.12 -2.88 -7.94
C ALA A 67 -22.64 -4.02 -7.02
N GLN A 68 -21.95 -5.00 -7.59
CA GLN A 68 -21.46 -6.17 -6.84
C GLN A 68 -20.31 -5.83 -5.86
N VAL A 69 -19.41 -4.91 -6.23
CA VAL A 69 -18.39 -4.39 -5.31
C VAL A 69 -19.00 -3.50 -4.23
N SER A 70 -20.09 -2.78 -4.52
CA SER A 70 -20.84 -2.02 -3.52
C SER A 70 -21.47 -2.95 -2.48
N GLU A 71 -22.07 -4.05 -2.93
CA GLU A 71 -22.64 -5.10 -2.06
C GLU A 71 -21.55 -5.75 -1.19
N TYR A 72 -20.41 -6.12 -1.77
CA TYR A 72 -19.24 -6.61 -1.02
C TYR A 72 -18.86 -5.63 0.11
N ARG A 73 -18.82 -4.32 -0.18
CA ARG A 73 -18.43 -3.30 0.81
C ARG A 73 -19.49 -3.04 1.88
N SER A 74 -20.77 -3.34 1.62
CA SER A 74 -21.84 -3.20 2.62
C SER A 74 -21.96 -4.42 3.52
N VAL A 75 -21.66 -5.62 3.02
CA VAL A 75 -21.84 -6.88 3.75
C VAL A 75 -20.56 -7.34 4.44
N GLN A 76 -19.38 -7.04 3.88
CA GLN A 76 -18.12 -7.47 4.45
C GLN A 76 -17.35 -6.36 5.15
N HIS A 77 -16.59 -6.75 6.18
CA HIS A 77 -15.57 -5.87 6.74
C HIS A 77 -14.45 -5.67 5.72
N VAL A 78 -14.44 -4.48 5.11
CA VAL A 78 -13.41 -4.06 4.15
C VAL A 78 -12.44 -3.10 4.83
N SER A 79 -11.14 -3.31 4.61
CA SER A 79 -10.12 -2.45 5.22
C SER A 79 -10.31 -0.99 4.80
N VAL A 80 -9.84 -0.06 5.63
CA VAL A 80 -9.95 1.38 5.33
C VAL A 80 -9.25 1.74 4.02
N ASP A 81 -8.14 1.07 3.73
CA ASP A 81 -7.32 1.39 2.56
C ASP A 81 -8.03 0.88 1.29
N ASP A 82 -8.67 -0.29 1.34
CA ASP A 82 -9.46 -0.78 0.21
C ASP A 82 -10.74 0.01 0.01
N ASN A 83 -11.38 0.46 1.09
CA ASN A 83 -12.54 1.32 0.99
C ASN A 83 -12.22 2.67 0.31
N LYS A 84 -10.95 3.08 0.31
CA LYS A 84 -10.46 4.23 -0.47
C LYS A 84 -10.04 3.85 -1.89
N LEU A 85 -9.39 2.70 -2.06
CA LEU A 85 -8.87 2.25 -3.35
C LEU A 85 -9.97 1.76 -4.30
N LEU A 86 -10.97 1.01 -3.81
CA LEU A 86 -12.02 0.42 -4.64
C LEU A 86 -12.79 1.46 -5.46
N PRO A 87 -13.23 2.62 -4.91
CA PRO A 87 -13.82 3.68 -5.73
C PRO A 87 -12.89 4.20 -6.83
N VAL A 88 -11.59 4.37 -6.53
CA VAL A 88 -10.58 4.82 -7.52
C VAL A 88 -10.39 3.78 -8.62
N VAL A 89 -10.32 2.50 -8.26
CA VAL A 89 -10.21 1.38 -9.21
C VAL A 89 -11.44 1.33 -10.09
N LEU A 90 -12.65 1.35 -9.51
CA LEU A 90 -13.91 1.30 -10.25
C LEU A 90 -14.11 2.52 -11.16
N ALA A 91 -13.64 3.71 -10.77
CA ALA A 91 -13.70 4.90 -11.61
C ALA A 91 -12.82 4.80 -12.87
N ARG A 92 -11.78 3.96 -12.85
CA ARG A 92 -10.86 3.74 -13.98
C ARG A 92 -11.26 2.58 -14.88
N LEU A 93 -12.25 1.79 -14.49
CA LEU A 93 -12.78 0.71 -15.32
C LEU A 93 -13.92 1.22 -16.22
N PRO A 94 -14.19 0.57 -17.37
CA PRO A 94 -15.34 0.90 -18.20
C PRO A 94 -16.65 0.94 -17.41
N ILE A 95 -17.52 1.90 -17.71
CA ILE A 95 -18.86 1.98 -17.12
C ILE A 95 -19.69 0.82 -17.65
N GLY A 96 -20.41 0.12 -16.76
CA GLY A 96 -21.28 -1.00 -17.13
C GLY A 96 -20.56 -2.34 -17.34
N ILE A 97 -19.26 -2.44 -17.04
CA ILE A 97 -18.55 -3.73 -17.10
C ILE A 97 -19.23 -4.77 -16.19
N THR A 98 -19.55 -5.91 -16.78
CA THR A 98 -20.29 -6.99 -16.12
C THR A 98 -19.37 -8.11 -15.67
N LEU A 99 -19.82 -8.91 -14.69
CA LEU A 99 -19.04 -10.01 -14.14
C LEU A 99 -18.54 -11.03 -15.19
N PRO A 100 -19.31 -11.42 -16.23
CA PRO A 100 -18.81 -12.33 -17.27
C PRO A 100 -17.65 -11.78 -18.11
N GLU A 101 -17.52 -10.45 -18.23
CA GLU A 101 -16.42 -9.82 -18.97
C GLU A 101 -15.09 -9.89 -18.21
N LEU A 102 -15.11 -10.24 -16.93
CA LEU A 102 -13.93 -10.35 -16.06
C LEU A 102 -13.21 -11.68 -16.30
N THR A 103 -12.61 -11.81 -17.47
CA THR A 103 -11.80 -12.96 -17.87
C THR A 103 -10.32 -12.77 -17.53
N PHE A 104 -9.50 -13.80 -17.75
CA PHE A 104 -8.05 -13.68 -17.66
C PHE A 104 -7.49 -12.68 -18.71
N THR A 105 -8.06 -12.66 -19.91
CA THR A 105 -7.73 -11.70 -20.97
C THR A 105 -8.01 -10.28 -20.51
N TRP A 106 -9.17 -10.04 -19.87
CA TRP A 106 -9.46 -8.74 -19.26
C TRP A 106 -8.45 -8.38 -18.16
N ALA A 107 -8.11 -9.30 -17.27
CA ALA A 107 -7.18 -9.06 -16.17
C ALA A 107 -5.78 -8.64 -16.67
N THR A 108 -5.27 -9.31 -17.70
CA THR A 108 -3.97 -9.00 -18.31
C THR A 108 -4.01 -7.67 -19.07
N ALA A 109 -5.09 -7.38 -19.80
CA ALA A 109 -5.31 -6.09 -20.45
C ALA A 109 -5.40 -4.94 -19.43
N TRP A 110 -6.10 -5.14 -18.31
CA TRP A 110 -6.23 -4.15 -17.25
C TRP A 110 -4.89 -3.84 -16.55
N VAL A 111 -4.07 -4.86 -16.29
CA VAL A 111 -2.71 -4.64 -15.78
C VAL A 111 -1.85 -3.91 -16.80
N SER A 112 -1.99 -4.24 -18.09
CA SER A 112 -1.26 -3.59 -19.17
C SER A 112 -1.65 -2.11 -19.31
N SER A 113 -2.93 -1.76 -19.20
CA SER A 113 -3.37 -0.35 -19.24
C SER A 113 -2.88 0.45 -18.04
N MET A 114 -2.81 -0.16 -16.85
CA MET A 114 -2.21 0.49 -15.68
C MET A 114 -0.71 0.79 -15.85
N LYS A 115 0.01 -0.02 -16.64
CA LYS A 115 1.42 0.21 -16.98
C LYS A 115 1.58 1.22 -18.12
N ARG A 116 0.90 0.98 -19.24
CA ARG A 116 1.15 1.70 -20.49
C ARG A 116 0.43 3.05 -20.57
N ASP A 117 -0.81 3.10 -20.10
CA ASP A 117 -1.66 4.28 -20.26
C ASP A 117 -1.60 5.18 -19.03
N GLN A 118 -1.44 4.59 -17.84
CA GLN A 118 -1.44 5.31 -16.56
C GLN A 118 -0.05 5.47 -15.95
N ASN A 119 0.97 4.78 -16.50
CA ASN A 119 2.35 4.75 -16.01
C ASN A 119 2.42 4.66 -14.47
N LEU A 120 1.70 3.69 -13.89
CA LEU A 120 1.67 3.50 -12.44
C LEU A 120 2.90 2.75 -11.96
N ALA A 121 3.40 3.10 -10.77
CA ALA A 121 4.45 2.33 -10.12
C ALA A 121 3.97 0.89 -9.80
N PRO A 122 4.82 -0.14 -9.88
CA PRO A 122 4.44 -1.54 -9.64
C PRO A 122 3.71 -1.78 -8.32
N SER A 123 4.11 -1.12 -7.24
CA SER A 123 3.44 -1.13 -5.93
C SER A 123 2.00 -0.64 -6.01
N THR A 124 1.74 0.43 -6.75
CA THR A 124 0.40 0.97 -6.96
C THR A 124 -0.47 -0.02 -7.72
N ILE A 125 0.08 -0.66 -8.76
CA ILE A 125 -0.61 -1.71 -9.52
C ILE A 125 -0.99 -2.87 -8.59
N ARG A 126 -0.06 -3.33 -7.75
CA ARG A 126 -0.30 -4.40 -6.76
C ARG A 126 -1.41 -4.02 -5.77
N HIS A 127 -1.47 -2.76 -5.33
CA HIS A 127 -2.53 -2.29 -4.44
C HIS A 127 -3.90 -2.28 -5.12
N HIS A 128 -3.99 -1.81 -6.37
CA HIS A 128 -5.22 -1.80 -7.14
C HIS A 128 -5.74 -3.20 -7.43
N VAL A 129 -4.87 -4.08 -7.95
CA VAL A 129 -5.19 -5.49 -8.21
C VAL A 129 -5.57 -6.19 -6.91
N GLY A 130 -4.83 -5.98 -5.82
CA GLY A 130 -5.10 -6.61 -4.53
C GLY A 130 -6.42 -6.16 -3.88
N ALA A 131 -6.83 -4.90 -4.08
CA ALA A 131 -8.12 -4.40 -3.61
C ALA A 131 -9.28 -5.06 -4.36
N LEU A 132 -9.25 -5.02 -5.70
CA LEU A 132 -10.30 -5.63 -6.52
C LEU A 132 -10.32 -7.16 -6.40
N SER A 133 -9.16 -7.81 -6.33
CA SER A 133 -9.04 -9.26 -6.18
C SER A 133 -9.77 -9.75 -4.94
N ARG A 134 -9.71 -9.05 -3.81
CA ARG A 134 -10.44 -9.49 -2.60
C ARG A 134 -11.96 -9.37 -2.75
N ALA A 135 -12.45 -8.38 -3.49
CA ALA A 135 -13.85 -8.29 -3.83
C ALA A 135 -14.26 -9.45 -4.77
N LEU A 136 -13.45 -9.75 -5.79
CA LEU A 136 -13.70 -10.87 -6.71
C LEU A 136 -13.60 -12.24 -6.02
N ASP A 137 -12.68 -12.42 -5.06
CA ASP A 137 -12.62 -13.64 -4.24
C ASP A 137 -13.91 -13.84 -3.45
N TRP A 138 -14.45 -12.76 -2.86
CA TRP A 138 -15.72 -12.80 -2.15
C TRP A 138 -16.87 -13.15 -3.13
N LEU A 139 -16.92 -12.51 -4.29
CA LEU A 139 -17.94 -12.81 -5.31
C LEU A 139 -17.85 -14.26 -5.82
N ALA A 140 -16.64 -14.80 -5.98
CA ALA A 140 -16.43 -16.20 -6.36
C ALA A 140 -16.94 -17.15 -5.28
N ALA A 141 -16.65 -16.87 -4.00
CA ALA A 141 -17.15 -17.65 -2.88
C ALA A 141 -18.69 -17.66 -2.76
N HIS A 142 -19.37 -16.65 -3.30
CA HIS A 142 -20.83 -16.52 -3.33
C HIS A 142 -21.44 -16.93 -4.68
N GLY A 143 -20.66 -17.54 -5.57
CA GLY A 143 -21.14 -18.06 -6.86
C GLY A 143 -21.52 -16.98 -7.88
N ALA A 144 -21.13 -15.72 -7.67
CA ALA A 144 -21.40 -14.63 -8.61
C ALA A 144 -20.43 -14.63 -9.81
N VAL A 145 -19.22 -15.16 -9.62
CA VAL A 145 -18.26 -15.49 -10.69
C VAL A 145 -17.74 -16.91 -10.49
N PRO A 146 -17.38 -17.65 -11.56
CA PRO A 146 -16.87 -19.01 -11.41
C PRO A 146 -15.50 -19.06 -10.72
N LEU A 147 -14.65 -18.06 -10.97
CA LEU A 147 -13.34 -17.90 -10.35
C LEU A 147 -12.89 -16.44 -10.41
N ASN A 148 -11.89 -16.09 -9.61
CA ASN A 148 -11.27 -14.77 -9.66
C ASN A 148 -10.13 -14.75 -10.71
N PRO A 149 -10.28 -14.03 -11.84
CA PRO A 149 -9.26 -13.98 -12.90
C PRO A 149 -7.96 -13.31 -12.44
N LEU A 150 -8.01 -12.41 -11.45
CA LEU A 150 -6.82 -11.71 -10.94
C LEU A 150 -5.87 -12.65 -10.17
N ARG A 151 -6.37 -13.79 -9.69
CA ARG A 151 -5.54 -14.83 -9.06
C ARG A 151 -4.72 -15.64 -10.07
N LEU A 152 -5.10 -15.59 -11.35
CA LEU A 152 -4.40 -16.29 -12.43
C LEU A 152 -3.23 -15.47 -13.01
N LEU A 153 -3.06 -14.21 -12.60
CA LEU A 153 -1.96 -13.36 -13.04
C LEU A 153 -0.60 -13.96 -12.65
N PRO A 154 0.41 -13.94 -13.55
CA PRO A 154 1.72 -14.50 -13.27
C PRO A 154 2.45 -13.71 -12.16
N ARG A 155 3.43 -14.35 -11.53
CA ARG A 155 4.33 -13.64 -10.60
C ARG A 155 5.00 -12.48 -11.32
N GLY A 156 5.07 -11.32 -10.66
CA GLY A 156 5.67 -10.13 -11.25
C GLY A 156 4.80 -9.43 -12.30
N TYR A 157 3.48 -9.70 -12.37
CA TYR A 157 2.55 -9.05 -13.33
C TYR A 157 2.65 -7.51 -13.35
N SER A 158 2.98 -6.91 -12.21
CA SER A 158 3.12 -5.46 -12.04
C SER A 158 4.43 -4.88 -12.57
N THR A 159 5.42 -5.72 -12.86
CA THR A 159 6.71 -5.30 -13.42
C THR A 159 6.55 -4.97 -14.90
N TYR A 160 7.26 -3.94 -15.36
CA TYR A 160 7.27 -3.52 -16.76
C TYR A 160 8.11 -4.50 -17.59
N THR A 161 7.55 -5.00 -18.69
CA THR A 161 8.30 -5.75 -19.70
C THR A 161 9.03 -4.78 -20.65
N PRO A 162 9.99 -5.25 -21.46
CA PRO A 162 10.61 -4.42 -22.50
C PRO A 162 9.57 -3.74 -23.41
N ASP A 163 8.52 -4.45 -23.80
CA ASP A 163 7.44 -3.91 -24.62
C ASP A 163 6.66 -2.80 -23.90
N ASP A 164 6.42 -2.95 -22.60
CA ASP A 164 5.77 -1.91 -21.80
C ASP A 164 6.64 -0.64 -21.73
N VAL A 165 7.96 -0.80 -21.57
CA VAL A 165 8.91 0.32 -21.55
C VAL A 165 8.87 1.07 -22.89
N ILE A 166 8.90 0.34 -24.01
CA ILE A 166 8.79 0.93 -25.35
C ILE A 166 7.46 1.66 -25.50
N ALA A 167 6.34 1.06 -25.08
CA ALA A 167 5.02 1.67 -25.17
C ALA A 167 4.93 2.97 -24.35
N VAL A 168 5.43 2.98 -23.10
CA VAL A 168 5.43 4.17 -22.24
C VAL A 168 6.33 5.25 -22.81
N SER A 169 7.55 4.91 -23.25
CA SER A 169 8.53 5.90 -23.77
C SER A 169 8.02 6.73 -24.94
N LYS A 170 7.02 6.22 -25.69
CA LYS A 170 6.35 6.94 -26.78
C LYS A 170 5.35 7.99 -26.32
N ILE A 171 4.90 7.93 -25.06
CA ILE A 171 3.85 8.77 -24.47
C ILE A 171 4.42 9.63 -23.31
N GLU A 172 5.10 8.99 -22.36
CA GLU A 172 5.75 9.60 -21.20
C GLU A 172 7.23 9.16 -21.16
N GLY A 173 8.16 10.11 -21.04
CA GLY A 173 9.60 9.84 -21.25
C GLY A 173 10.26 8.80 -20.33
N ALA A 174 9.67 8.46 -19.17
CA ALA A 174 10.24 7.48 -18.24
C ALA A 174 9.17 6.66 -17.50
N ILE A 175 9.42 5.36 -17.32
CA ILE A 175 8.55 4.47 -16.53
C ILE A 175 8.62 4.80 -15.03
N LYS A 176 7.49 4.67 -14.32
CA LYS A 176 7.49 4.75 -12.86
C LYS A 176 7.98 3.43 -12.25
N ALA A 177 8.96 3.53 -11.37
CA ALA A 177 9.46 2.42 -10.58
C ALA A 177 8.98 2.49 -9.13
N ASP A 178 9.09 1.38 -8.42
CA ASP A 178 9.00 1.38 -6.96
C ASP A 178 10.27 2.02 -6.41
N VAL A 179 10.14 3.23 -5.86
CA VAL A 179 11.25 3.94 -5.23
C VAL A 179 11.17 3.74 -3.73
N GLU A 180 12.07 2.93 -3.20
CA GLU A 180 12.36 2.96 -1.77
C GLU A 180 13.31 4.13 -1.49
N ARG A 181 12.92 5.01 -0.58
CA ARG A 181 13.65 6.23 -0.28
C ARG A 181 14.65 5.98 0.85
N ASP A 182 15.93 6.24 0.58
CA ASP A 182 17.04 6.06 1.55
C ASP A 182 17.78 7.38 1.83
N ARG A 183 17.08 8.51 1.74
CA ARG A 183 17.65 9.82 2.05
C ARG A 183 17.91 9.95 3.56
N ARG A 184 19.12 10.39 3.91
CA ARG A 184 19.57 10.69 5.28
C ARG A 184 19.74 12.19 5.46
N LEU A 185 20.18 12.65 6.63
CA LEU A 185 20.66 14.02 6.78
C LEU A 185 22.13 14.12 6.34
N GLU A 186 22.44 15.08 5.49
CA GLU A 186 23.80 15.45 5.13
C GLU A 186 24.42 16.38 6.19
N PRO A 187 25.76 16.47 6.26
CA PRO A 187 26.44 17.38 7.17
C PRO A 187 25.92 18.81 7.07
N GLY A 188 25.56 19.40 8.22
CA GLY A 188 25.03 20.77 8.33
C GLY A 188 23.56 20.93 7.94
N GLU A 189 22.88 19.92 7.36
CA GLU A 189 21.44 20.02 7.10
C GLU A 189 20.63 20.16 8.38
N GLU A 190 20.97 19.37 9.41
CA GLU A 190 20.30 19.43 10.70
C GLU A 190 20.38 20.84 11.30
N ASP A 191 21.56 21.47 11.26
CA ASP A 191 21.78 22.82 11.79
C ASP A 191 20.98 23.87 11.02
N ARG A 192 20.93 23.79 9.69
CA ARG A 192 20.12 24.69 8.86
C ARG A 192 18.63 24.52 9.16
N ILE A 193 18.14 23.30 9.30
CA ILE A 193 16.74 23.02 9.66
C ILE A 193 16.42 23.60 11.03
N ARG A 194 17.30 23.41 12.02
CA ARG A 194 17.16 23.98 13.36
C ARG A 194 17.17 25.50 13.35
N ALA A 195 18.00 26.13 12.51
CA ALA A 195 18.01 27.58 12.35
C ALA A 195 16.65 28.09 11.82
N ILE A 196 16.08 27.44 10.80
CA ILE A 196 14.74 27.80 10.29
C ILE A 196 13.65 27.62 11.36
N LEU A 197 13.68 26.52 12.11
CA LEU A 197 12.76 26.27 13.23
C LEU A 197 12.87 27.34 14.33
N ALA A 198 14.08 27.86 14.56
CA ALA A 198 14.36 28.97 15.49
C ALA A 198 14.01 30.36 14.92
N GLY A 199 13.46 30.45 13.71
CA GLY A 199 13.04 31.70 13.10
C GLY A 199 14.10 32.41 12.26
N ALA A 200 15.19 31.72 11.90
CA ALA A 200 16.16 32.27 10.96
C ALA A 200 15.51 32.58 9.60
N LYS A 201 15.96 33.66 8.99
CA LYS A 201 15.54 34.08 7.66
C LYS A 201 16.14 33.14 6.60
N PRO A 202 15.32 32.50 5.74
CA PRO A 202 15.83 31.67 4.65
C PRO A 202 16.64 32.49 3.65
N GLU A 203 17.66 31.86 3.06
CA GLU A 203 18.44 32.46 1.98
C GLU A 203 17.54 32.82 0.79
N GLY A 204 17.76 33.99 0.19
CA GLY A 204 16.97 34.48 -0.95
C GLY A 204 15.53 34.91 -0.64
N ARG A 205 15.07 34.88 0.62
CA ARG A 205 13.74 35.41 1.02
C ARG A 205 13.88 36.74 1.76
N GLN A 206 12.82 37.55 1.78
CA GLN A 206 12.84 38.83 2.50
C GLN A 206 12.50 38.71 3.98
N ARG A 207 11.73 37.68 4.38
CA ARG A 207 11.23 37.48 5.75
C ARG A 207 11.40 36.02 6.22
N PRO A 208 11.50 35.77 7.54
CA PRO A 208 11.42 34.43 8.09
C PRO A 208 10.11 33.71 7.75
N LEU A 209 10.10 32.38 7.88
CA LEU A 209 8.86 31.62 7.80
C LEU A 209 8.02 31.86 9.06
N GLU A 210 6.74 32.18 8.87
CA GLU A 210 5.78 32.20 9.97
C GLU A 210 5.42 30.75 10.36
N LEU A 211 5.97 30.32 11.49
CA LEU A 211 5.78 28.98 12.05
C LEU A 211 4.85 29.07 13.26
N ARG A 212 3.55 28.77 13.07
CA ARG A 212 2.63 28.62 14.21
C ARG A 212 3.07 27.44 15.07
N HIS A 213 3.16 27.65 16.38
CA HIS A 213 3.64 26.65 17.34
C HIS A 213 5.07 26.17 17.02
N SER A 214 6.01 27.09 16.78
CA SER A 214 7.42 26.80 16.47
C SER A 214 8.10 25.87 17.48
N GLU A 215 7.85 26.06 18.78
CA GLU A 215 8.36 25.18 19.84
C GLU A 215 7.85 23.73 19.67
N ALA A 216 6.57 23.58 19.34
CA ALA A 216 5.95 22.27 19.13
C ALA A 216 6.53 21.59 17.88
N LEU A 217 6.77 22.34 16.80
CA LEU A 217 7.42 21.83 15.59
C LEU A 217 8.86 21.40 15.86
N THR A 218 9.58 22.19 16.66
CA THR A 218 10.97 21.89 17.07
C THR A 218 11.03 20.61 17.89
N LEU A 219 10.17 20.47 18.90
CA LEU A 219 10.09 19.24 19.70
C LEU A 219 9.69 18.05 18.81
N LEU A 220 8.72 18.21 17.91
CA LEU A 220 8.29 17.13 17.02
C LEU A 220 9.43 16.64 16.09
N PHE A 221 10.29 17.55 15.63
CA PHE A 221 11.50 17.22 14.86
C PHE A 221 12.52 16.46 15.72
N ASP A 222 12.80 16.94 16.93
CA ASP A 222 13.70 16.28 17.89
C ASP A 222 13.22 14.88 18.25
N MET A 223 11.91 14.73 18.52
CA MET A 223 11.31 13.42 18.77
C MET A 223 11.50 12.46 17.58
N ALA A 224 11.39 12.96 16.34
CA ALA A 224 11.54 12.12 15.16
C ALA A 224 12.95 11.53 15.06
N LEU A 225 13.98 12.35 15.32
CA LEU A 225 15.39 11.98 15.27
C LEU A 225 15.83 11.08 16.43
N GLU A 226 15.26 11.28 17.62
CA GLU A 226 15.72 10.59 18.84
C GLU A 226 14.95 9.30 19.16
N SER A 227 13.75 9.11 18.59
CA SER A 227 12.87 7.98 18.96
C SER A 227 12.50 7.04 17.82
N ALA A 228 12.75 7.47 16.57
CA ALA A 228 12.28 6.82 15.35
C ALA A 228 10.74 6.59 15.30
N MET A 229 9.95 7.30 16.11
CA MET A 229 8.49 7.20 16.09
C MET A 229 7.89 7.70 14.77
N ARG A 230 6.74 7.16 14.38
CA ARG A 230 5.98 7.69 13.22
C ARG A 230 5.40 9.05 13.60
N MET A 231 5.26 9.97 12.63
CA MET A 231 4.69 11.31 12.86
C MET A 231 3.39 11.28 13.68
N ARG A 232 2.45 10.40 13.30
CA ARG A 232 1.19 10.23 14.03
C ARG A 232 1.38 9.76 15.47
N GLU A 233 2.30 8.83 15.70
CA GLU A 233 2.59 8.36 17.05
C GLU A 233 3.10 9.49 17.95
N MET A 234 3.75 10.51 17.39
CA MET A 234 4.27 11.66 18.14
C MET A 234 3.23 12.75 18.37
N TYR A 235 2.58 13.27 17.31
CA TYR A 235 1.64 14.38 17.49
C TYR A 235 0.37 13.97 18.25
N THR A 236 0.07 12.66 18.32
CA THR A 236 -1.02 12.12 19.16
C THR A 236 -0.54 11.61 20.52
N LEU A 237 0.52 12.19 21.10
CA LEU A 237 0.93 11.81 22.45
C LEU A 237 0.09 12.52 23.51
N GLU A 238 -0.40 11.72 24.45
CA GLU A 238 -0.91 12.19 25.74
C GLU A 238 0.24 12.28 26.75
N ARG A 239 0.17 13.24 27.67
CA ARG A 239 1.21 13.41 28.70
C ARG A 239 1.33 12.18 29.60
N SER A 240 0.22 11.48 29.85
CA SER A 240 0.17 10.22 30.61
C SER A 240 0.94 9.07 29.96
N GLN A 241 1.27 9.18 28.67
CA GLN A 241 2.06 8.17 27.95
C GLN A 241 3.56 8.36 28.14
N ILE A 242 4.01 9.47 28.72
CA ILE A 242 5.42 9.84 28.86
C ILE A 242 5.85 9.61 30.31
N ASP A 243 6.76 8.68 30.52
CA ASP A 243 7.39 8.43 31.81
C ASP A 243 8.84 8.94 31.76
N LEU A 244 9.06 10.13 32.34
CA LEU A 244 10.38 10.79 32.35
C LEU A 244 11.37 10.08 33.28
N GLU A 245 10.89 9.45 34.36
CA GLU A 245 11.74 8.75 35.32
C GLU A 245 12.29 7.46 34.70
N ARG A 246 11.41 6.65 34.12
CA ARG A 246 11.80 5.43 33.39
C ARG A 246 12.36 5.71 32.00
N ARG A 247 12.28 6.95 31.52
CA ARG A 247 12.67 7.39 30.17
C ARG A 247 12.00 6.57 29.07
N THR A 248 10.69 6.36 29.19
CA THR A 248 9.92 5.61 28.18
C THR A 248 8.65 6.33 27.74
N ILE A 249 8.25 6.08 26.49
CA ILE A 249 6.96 6.49 25.94
C ILE A 249 6.14 5.23 25.65
N PHE A 250 4.95 5.14 26.21
CA PHE A 250 4.05 3.99 26.00
C PHE A 250 3.04 4.24 24.88
N LEU A 251 3.14 3.50 23.78
CA LEU A 251 2.21 3.61 22.65
C LEU A 251 1.10 2.56 22.77
N SER A 252 -0.08 3.00 23.21
CA SER A 252 -1.16 2.13 23.70
C SER A 252 -2.04 1.48 22.61
N LYS A 253 -2.06 2.02 21.38
CA LYS A 253 -2.54 1.38 20.14
C LYS A 253 -2.42 2.38 18.99
N THR A 254 -1.79 2.01 17.88
CA THR A 254 -2.00 2.69 16.59
C THR A 254 -2.65 1.74 15.61
N LYS A 255 -3.44 2.29 14.67
CA LYS A 255 -4.23 1.56 13.65
C LYS A 255 -3.47 0.42 12.95
N ASN A 256 -2.13 0.50 12.85
CA ASN A 256 -1.27 -0.50 12.20
C ASN A 256 -0.06 -0.95 13.07
N GLY A 257 0.02 -0.54 14.35
CA GLY A 257 1.19 -0.77 15.21
C GLY A 257 0.92 -1.76 16.35
N SER A 258 1.96 -2.45 16.81
CA SER A 258 1.94 -3.19 18.08
C SER A 258 2.05 -2.21 19.25
N LYS A 259 1.45 -2.57 20.39
CA LYS A 259 1.77 -1.89 21.65
C LYS A 259 3.26 -2.01 21.88
N ARG A 260 3.92 -0.89 22.18
CA ARG A 260 5.36 -0.88 22.47
C ARG A 260 5.74 0.27 23.37
N GLN A 261 6.83 0.06 24.10
CA GLN A 261 7.53 1.11 24.81
C GLN A 261 8.67 1.60 23.93
N VAL A 262 8.76 2.91 23.75
CA VAL A 262 9.85 3.56 23.03
C VAL A 262 10.78 4.19 24.07
N PRO A 263 12.05 3.77 24.18
CA PRO A 263 13.01 4.39 25.07
C PRO A 263 13.34 5.81 24.60
N MET A 264 13.60 6.72 25.55
CA MET A 264 14.02 8.08 25.27
C MET A 264 15.51 8.24 25.54
N SER A 265 16.23 8.87 24.61
CA SER A 265 17.60 9.33 24.84
C SER A 265 17.62 10.41 25.93
N SER A 266 18.78 10.64 26.54
CA SER A 266 18.96 11.76 27.47
C SER A 266 18.66 13.11 26.82
N VAL A 267 18.98 13.25 25.53
CA VAL A 267 18.66 14.44 24.72
C VAL A 267 17.15 14.64 24.64
N LEU A 268 16.39 13.60 24.28
CA LEU A 268 14.94 13.70 24.17
C LEU A 268 14.28 14.00 25.53
N VAL A 269 14.76 13.41 26.62
CA VAL A 269 14.28 13.73 27.97
C VAL A 269 14.46 15.22 28.25
N ALA A 270 15.66 15.78 28.02
CA ALA A 270 15.91 17.20 28.24
C ALA A 270 15.00 18.10 27.38
N LYS A 271 14.77 17.76 26.11
CA LYS A 271 13.86 18.50 25.21
C LYS A 271 12.41 18.46 25.67
N LEU A 272 11.93 17.30 26.13
CA LEU A 272 10.58 17.15 26.66
C LEU A 272 10.39 17.92 27.97
N THR A 273 11.38 17.89 28.87
CA THR A 273 11.34 18.65 30.13
C THR A 273 11.34 20.16 29.89
N ALA A 274 12.09 20.65 28.91
CA ALA A 274 12.15 22.07 28.58
C ALA A 274 10.91 22.59 27.84
N TYR A 275 10.10 21.71 27.26
CA TYR A 275 8.96 22.10 26.45
C TYR A 275 7.72 22.44 27.30
N GLY A 276 7.36 23.72 27.32
CA GLY A 276 6.21 24.25 28.06
C GLY A 276 4.87 24.25 27.30
N GLY A 277 4.85 23.84 26.03
CA GLY A 277 3.65 23.86 25.19
C GLY A 277 2.67 22.70 25.43
N GLY A 278 1.59 22.65 24.65
CA GLY A 278 0.53 21.64 24.76
C GLY A 278 -0.56 22.00 25.78
N SER A 279 -1.30 21.00 26.26
CA SER A 279 -2.31 21.14 27.32
C SER A 279 -2.02 20.19 28.49
N GLU A 280 -2.83 20.23 29.55
CA GLU A 280 -2.69 19.31 30.70
C GLU A 280 -2.75 17.83 30.29
N LEU A 281 -3.51 17.50 29.24
CA LEU A 281 -3.72 16.13 28.78
C LEU A 281 -2.90 15.76 27.53
N ARG A 282 -2.51 16.75 26.71
CA ARG A 282 -1.96 16.52 25.36
C ARG A 282 -0.58 17.16 25.22
N GLN A 283 0.35 16.42 24.64
CA GLN A 283 1.72 16.91 24.43
C GLN A 283 1.78 17.98 23.34
N PHE A 284 0.96 17.87 22.30
CA PHE A 284 1.00 18.76 21.14
C PHE A 284 -0.33 19.48 20.90
N PRO A 285 -0.31 20.71 20.36
CA PRO A 285 -1.51 21.55 20.23
C PRO A 285 -2.44 21.15 19.07
N TRP A 286 -1.98 20.29 18.16
CA TRP A 286 -2.74 19.96 16.94
C TRP A 286 -3.76 18.82 17.12
N TRP A 287 -3.69 18.09 18.23
CA TRP A 287 -4.58 16.96 18.49
C TRP A 287 -5.52 17.26 19.65
N ASP A 288 -6.80 17.27 19.34
CA ASP A 288 -7.93 17.51 20.25
C ASP A 288 -8.43 16.22 20.94
N GLY A 289 -7.78 15.08 20.72
CA GLY A 289 -8.26 13.78 21.21
C GLY A 289 -9.20 13.05 20.25
N ASN A 290 -9.67 13.68 19.17
CA ASN A 290 -10.59 13.05 18.23
C ASN A 290 -9.87 11.92 17.44
N PRO A 291 -10.29 10.65 17.60
CA PRO A 291 -9.65 9.53 16.91
C PRO A 291 -10.17 9.35 15.48
N ASP A 292 -11.02 10.24 14.97
CA ASP A 292 -11.54 10.17 13.62
C ASP A 292 -10.42 10.11 12.57
N LYS A 293 -10.55 9.17 11.64
CA LYS A 293 -9.52 8.86 10.65
C LYS A 293 -9.31 10.02 9.67
N LYS A 294 -10.35 10.79 9.35
CA LYS A 294 -10.23 11.95 8.44
C LYS A 294 -9.56 13.12 9.17
N ALA A 295 -9.93 13.39 10.42
CA ALA A 295 -9.29 14.39 11.27
C ALA A 295 -7.78 14.11 11.42
N LEU A 296 -7.41 12.88 11.78
CA LEU A 296 -6.01 12.48 11.89
C LEU A 296 -5.25 12.59 10.55
N ALA A 297 -5.87 12.22 9.43
CA ALA A 297 -5.26 12.36 8.11
C ALA A 297 -5.03 13.84 7.74
N LYS A 298 -5.98 14.73 8.09
CA LYS A 298 -5.86 16.17 7.88
C LYS A 298 -4.66 16.75 8.66
N ILE A 299 -4.53 16.41 9.95
CA ILE A 299 -3.40 16.86 10.78
C ILE A 299 -2.08 16.34 10.23
N THR A 300 -2.00 15.04 9.88
CA THR A 300 -0.80 14.45 9.27
C THR A 300 -0.41 15.21 7.99
N SER A 301 -1.36 15.48 7.09
CA SER A 301 -1.09 16.21 5.84
C SER A 301 -0.68 17.67 6.07
N GLN A 302 -1.25 18.33 7.09
CA GLN A 302 -0.86 19.69 7.47
C GLN A 302 0.58 19.74 7.97
N LEU A 303 0.94 18.83 8.89
CA LEU A 303 2.30 18.74 9.44
C LEU A 303 3.33 18.36 8.37
N SER A 304 3.03 17.38 7.51
CA SER A 304 3.90 17.04 6.38
C SER A 304 4.21 18.26 5.52
N ARG A 305 3.18 18.98 5.05
CA ARG A 305 3.37 20.19 4.24
C ARG A 305 4.12 21.29 4.99
N GLN A 306 3.91 21.41 6.30
CA GLN A 306 4.63 22.39 7.11
C GLN A 306 6.13 22.07 7.19
N PHE A 307 6.48 20.80 7.37
CA PHE A 307 7.88 20.36 7.34
C PHE A 307 8.50 20.45 5.95
N ASP A 308 7.77 20.13 4.89
CA ASP A 308 8.26 20.32 3.51
C ASP A 308 8.67 21.79 3.28
N ARG A 309 7.87 22.74 3.75
CA ARG A 309 8.20 24.18 3.70
C ARG A 309 9.44 24.53 4.52
N ILE A 310 9.62 23.91 5.69
CA ILE A 310 10.78 24.12 6.56
C ILE A 310 12.04 23.57 5.89
N PHE A 311 11.99 22.36 5.34
CA PHE A 311 13.12 21.74 4.64
C PHE A 311 13.51 22.53 3.40
N GLN A 312 12.54 22.97 2.60
CA GLN A 312 12.80 23.85 1.45
C GLN A 312 13.47 25.17 1.88
N ALA A 313 13.02 25.77 2.99
CA ALA A 313 13.65 26.97 3.53
C ALA A 313 15.08 26.74 4.05
N ALA A 314 15.40 25.52 4.48
CA ALA A 314 16.74 25.11 4.90
C ALA A 314 17.64 24.68 3.72
N GLY A 315 17.13 24.73 2.48
CA GLY A 315 17.83 24.28 1.27
C GLY A 315 17.78 22.77 1.05
N CYS A 316 16.98 22.03 1.83
CA CYS A 316 16.85 20.58 1.79
C CYS A 316 15.58 20.16 1.02
N ASN A 317 15.45 20.60 -0.24
CA ASN A 317 14.21 20.47 -1.01
C ASN A 317 13.75 19.04 -1.24
N ASP A 318 14.68 18.10 -1.16
CA ASP A 318 14.41 16.70 -1.40
C ASP A 318 13.95 15.96 -0.14
N LEU A 319 14.14 16.48 1.08
CA LEU A 319 13.77 15.85 2.35
C LEU A 319 12.26 15.81 2.62
N ASN A 320 11.80 14.71 3.21
CA ASN A 320 10.46 14.54 3.76
C ASN A 320 10.53 14.24 5.26
N PHE A 321 9.47 14.53 6.01
CA PHE A 321 9.49 14.28 7.46
C PHE A 321 9.65 12.80 7.81
N HIS A 322 9.20 11.90 6.92
CA HIS A 322 9.40 10.46 7.14
C HIS A 322 10.89 10.06 7.14
N ASP A 323 11.75 10.80 6.44
CA ASP A 323 13.18 10.53 6.40
C ASP A 323 13.82 10.70 7.79
N MET A 324 13.24 11.49 8.69
CA MET A 324 13.72 11.61 10.06
C MET A 324 13.62 10.29 10.82
N ARG A 325 12.63 9.46 10.51
CA ARG A 325 12.53 8.10 11.06
C ARG A 325 13.58 7.16 10.45
N HIS A 326 13.90 7.33 9.17
CA HIS A 326 14.99 6.58 8.53
C HIS A 326 16.35 6.96 9.14
N GLU A 327 16.57 8.26 9.32
CA GLU A 327 17.76 8.81 9.97
C GLU A 327 17.88 8.33 11.43
N ALA A 328 16.80 8.41 12.23
CA ALA A 328 16.79 7.91 13.59
C ALA A 328 17.10 6.40 13.66
N THR A 329 16.54 5.61 12.73
CA THR A 329 16.85 4.17 12.67
C THR A 329 18.32 3.94 12.33
N SER A 330 18.89 4.73 11.40
CA SER A 330 20.31 4.68 11.06
C SER A 330 21.19 5.04 12.26
N ARG A 331 20.85 6.10 13.00
CA ARG A 331 21.53 6.49 14.24
C ARG A 331 21.49 5.39 15.31
N LEU A 332 20.40 4.63 15.42
CA LEU A 332 20.35 3.49 16.33
C LEU A 332 21.35 2.40 15.94
N TYR A 333 21.52 2.14 14.63
CA TYR A 333 22.52 1.20 14.14
C TYR A 333 23.96 1.68 14.37
N GLU A 334 24.22 2.98 14.15
CA GLU A 334 25.56 3.58 14.22
C GLU A 334 26.01 3.91 15.64
N ARG A 335 25.10 4.37 16.51
CA ARG A 335 25.42 4.92 17.84
C ARG A 335 25.15 3.97 18.99
N THR A 336 24.65 2.76 18.71
CA THR A 336 24.33 1.77 19.75
C THR A 336 24.77 0.37 19.35
N THR A 337 24.92 -0.50 20.35
CA THR A 337 25.20 -1.93 20.19
C THR A 337 23.93 -2.78 20.25
N LEU A 338 22.75 -2.18 20.08
CA LEU A 338 21.47 -2.90 20.14
C LEU A 338 21.36 -3.92 19.00
N SER A 339 20.82 -5.12 19.29
CA SER A 339 20.53 -6.11 18.24
C SER A 339 19.38 -5.65 17.34
N ASP A 340 19.31 -6.22 16.12
CA ASP A 340 18.24 -5.94 15.15
C ASP A 340 16.84 -6.12 15.75
N LEU A 341 16.66 -7.13 16.61
CA LEU A 341 15.39 -7.38 17.30
C LEU A 341 15.03 -6.24 18.27
N LYS A 342 16.02 -5.71 19.01
CA LYS A 342 15.81 -4.57 19.91
C LYS A 342 15.49 -3.31 19.12
N ILE A 343 16.19 -3.07 18.00
CA ILE A 343 15.89 -1.93 17.11
C ILE A 343 14.51 -2.08 16.47
N ALA A 344 14.12 -3.27 16.02
CA ALA A 344 12.78 -3.57 15.49
C ALA A 344 11.69 -3.30 16.53
N SER A 345 11.94 -3.68 17.78
CA SER A 345 11.08 -3.37 18.92
C SER A 345 10.89 -1.86 19.12
N ILE A 346 11.98 -1.08 19.13
CA ILE A 346 11.92 0.39 19.30
C ILE A 346 11.18 1.06 18.14
N THR A 347 11.62 0.76 16.92
CA THR A 347 11.10 1.35 15.69
C THR A 347 9.68 0.85 15.37
N GLY A 348 9.27 -0.32 15.85
CA GLY A 348 7.97 -0.92 15.56
C GLY A 348 7.87 -1.50 14.13
N HIS A 349 8.93 -2.14 13.65
CA HIS A 349 8.91 -2.98 12.46
C HIS A 349 8.41 -4.38 12.82
N ARG A 350 7.41 -4.88 12.07
CA ARG A 350 6.85 -6.23 12.31
C ARG A 350 7.65 -7.32 11.61
N ASP A 351 8.21 -7.01 10.46
CA ASP A 351 9.08 -7.90 9.71
C ASP A 351 10.52 -7.38 9.81
N PRO A 352 11.44 -8.11 10.48
CA PRO A 352 12.85 -7.75 10.57
C PRO A 352 13.52 -7.57 9.21
N ARG A 353 12.99 -8.16 8.13
CA ARG A 353 13.51 -7.96 6.77
C ARG A 353 13.48 -6.49 6.33
N GLN A 354 12.57 -5.69 6.90
CA GLN A 354 12.51 -4.24 6.66
C GLN A 354 13.73 -3.50 7.22
N LEU A 355 14.44 -4.10 8.18
CA LEU A 355 15.68 -3.55 8.73
C LEU A 355 16.93 -3.96 7.96
N LYS A 356 16.84 -4.92 7.02
CA LYS A 356 17.99 -5.47 6.29
C LYS A 356 18.87 -4.39 5.66
N ARG A 357 18.25 -3.30 5.17
CA ARG A 357 18.98 -2.18 4.57
C ARG A 357 19.88 -1.42 5.54
N TYR A 358 19.55 -1.39 6.83
CA TYR A 358 20.37 -0.72 7.84
C TYR A 358 21.49 -1.62 8.37
N ALA A 359 21.39 -2.94 8.20
CA ALA A 359 22.41 -3.88 8.67
C ALA A 359 23.81 -3.59 8.09
N ASN A 360 23.87 -3.07 6.86
CA ASN A 360 25.11 -2.68 6.20
C ASN A 360 25.85 -1.55 6.94
N LEU A 361 25.16 -0.74 7.76
CA LEU A 361 25.79 0.34 8.53
C LEU A 361 26.76 -0.17 9.60
N ARG A 362 26.72 -1.47 9.92
CA ARG A 362 27.64 -2.12 10.87
C ARG A 362 28.71 -2.98 10.19
N ALA A 363 28.80 -2.96 8.86
CA ALA A 363 29.75 -3.78 8.12
C ALA A 363 31.21 -3.54 8.53
N SER A 364 31.58 -2.29 8.85
CA SER A 364 32.92 -1.95 9.31
C SER A 364 33.19 -2.38 10.76
N THR A 365 32.22 -2.21 11.66
CA THR A 365 32.33 -2.60 13.09
C THR A 365 32.17 -4.10 13.31
N LEU A 366 31.67 -4.84 12.31
CA LEU A 366 31.53 -6.29 12.37
C LEU A 366 32.89 -6.97 12.59
N ALA A 367 33.98 -6.38 12.07
CA ALA A 367 35.34 -6.87 12.27
C ALA A 367 35.72 -6.94 13.77
N ASP A 368 35.30 -5.96 14.58
CA ASP A 368 35.58 -5.91 16.03
C ASP A 368 34.90 -7.04 16.82
N HIS A 369 33.95 -7.74 16.18
CA HIS A 369 33.19 -8.86 16.75
C HIS A 369 33.57 -10.22 16.17
N LEU A 370 34.55 -10.27 15.25
CA LEU A 370 35.13 -11.51 14.75
C LEU A 370 36.21 -12.01 15.74
N TRP A 371 36.53 -13.30 15.67
CA TRP A 371 37.37 -14.02 16.65
C TRP A 371 38.84 -13.61 16.67
#